data_AF-A0A7W6RBM6-F1
#
_entry.id   AF-A0A7W6RBM6-F1
#
_cell.length_a   1.000
_cell.length_b   1.000
_cell.length_c   1.000
_cell.angle_alpha   90.00
_cell.angle_beta   90.00
_cell.angle_gamma   90.00
#
_symmetry.space_group_name_H-M   'P 1'
#
loop_
_entity.id
_entity.type
_entity.pdbx_description
1 polymer ?
#
loop_
_entity_poly.entity_id
_entity_poly.type
_entity_poly.pdbx_seq_one_letter_code
_entity_poly.pdbx_strand_id
1 'polypeptide(L)'
;MTRYHLDDRSIDLAALRTRLETSDLIPSQEPLLDGLDAKLTALRATELESVADLRAALKSQSSLASLSAASGVDPEYLRLLKRAVGGFFPKPRPLSDVDWLDSDIVSRLKEAGITNTQTLFDAASNGTGALATDLGADANDLSDLVAISDLCRIQWVSPKYARALLAAGHASAVTVARADPEALVQAIATANQGAKFYGGEVGLRDVRRLVAAAAYIPQTRPQPGP
;
A
#
# COMPACT_ATOMS: atom_id res chain seq x y z
N MET A 1 -9.26 -11.11 11.89
CA MET A 1 -7.86 -10.62 11.89
C MET A 1 -7.72 -9.58 10.79
N THR A 2 -7.26 -8.39 11.14
CA THR A 2 -6.91 -7.34 10.16
C THR A 2 -5.56 -7.68 9.55
N ARG A 3 -5.42 -7.60 8.22
CA ARG A 3 -4.14 -7.88 7.53
C ARG A 3 -3.55 -6.60 6.95
N TYR A 4 -2.24 -6.43 7.12
CA TYR A 4 -1.52 -5.29 6.56
C TYR A 4 -1.62 -5.25 5.03
N HIS A 5 -1.40 -6.38 4.37
CA HIS A 5 -1.51 -6.52 2.92
C HIS A 5 -2.82 -7.16 2.47
N LEU A 6 -3.09 -7.02 1.18
CA LEU A 6 -4.06 -7.81 0.43
C LEU A 6 -3.78 -9.31 0.59
N ASP A 7 -4.82 -10.13 0.57
CA ASP A 7 -4.68 -11.58 0.41
C ASP A 7 -4.43 -11.90 -1.06
N ASP A 8 -3.18 -12.13 -1.44
CA ASP A 8 -2.82 -12.42 -2.84
C ASP A 8 -3.25 -13.80 -3.32
N ARG A 9 -3.58 -14.71 -2.39
CA ARG A 9 -4.11 -16.04 -2.73
C ARG A 9 -5.58 -15.99 -3.12
N SER A 10 -6.33 -14.99 -2.65
CA SER A 10 -7.75 -14.83 -2.97
C SER A 10 -8.00 -14.01 -4.23
N ILE A 11 -6.95 -13.49 -4.87
CA ILE A 11 -7.06 -12.68 -6.08
C ILE A 11 -6.63 -13.55 -7.26
N ASP A 12 -7.58 -13.93 -8.09
CA ASP A 12 -7.31 -14.67 -9.32
C ASP A 12 -6.81 -13.74 -10.46
N LEU A 13 -6.42 -14.35 -11.59
CA LEU A 13 -5.96 -13.58 -12.75
C LEU A 13 -7.08 -12.75 -13.43
N ALA A 14 -8.36 -13.09 -13.23
CA ALA A 14 -9.48 -12.33 -13.78
C ALA A 14 -9.72 -11.03 -12.97
N ALA A 15 -9.60 -11.11 -11.64
CA ALA A 15 -9.61 -9.96 -10.74
C ALA A 15 -8.37 -9.07 -10.98
N LEU A 16 -7.20 -9.67 -11.23
CA LEU A 16 -6.01 -8.93 -11.65
C LEU A 16 -6.26 -8.17 -12.96
N ARG A 17 -6.84 -8.84 -13.97
CA ARG A 17 -7.20 -8.22 -15.25
C ARG A 17 -8.10 -7.00 -15.02
N THR A 18 -9.19 -7.19 -14.28
CA THR A 18 -10.14 -6.15 -13.96
C THR A 18 -9.44 -4.96 -13.31
N ARG A 19 -8.58 -5.21 -12.32
CA ARG A 19 -7.82 -4.15 -11.65
C ARG A 19 -6.92 -3.39 -12.63
N LEU A 20 -6.21 -4.07 -13.53
CA LEU A 20 -5.33 -3.41 -14.50
C LEU A 20 -6.13 -2.58 -15.51
N GLU A 21 -7.27 -3.07 -15.98
CA GLU A 21 -8.13 -2.39 -16.97
C GLU A 21 -8.85 -1.17 -16.38
N THR A 22 -9.30 -1.24 -15.13
CA THR A 22 -10.08 -0.16 -14.50
C THR A 22 -9.22 0.86 -13.77
N SER A 23 -7.95 0.55 -13.51
CA SER A 23 -7.02 1.50 -12.88
C SER A 23 -6.48 2.48 -13.92
N ASP A 24 -6.42 3.76 -13.56
CA ASP A 24 -5.57 4.73 -14.27
C ASP A 24 -4.10 4.39 -13.99
N LEU A 25 -3.51 3.51 -14.80
CA LEU A 25 -2.11 3.11 -14.65
C LEU A 25 -1.18 4.31 -14.79
N ILE A 26 -0.04 4.27 -14.09
CA ILE A 26 1.02 5.27 -14.33
C ILE A 26 1.59 5.08 -15.75
N PRO A 27 2.14 6.12 -16.39
CA PRO A 27 2.57 6.05 -17.80
C PRO A 27 3.52 4.88 -18.11
N SER A 28 4.42 4.55 -17.17
CA SER A 28 5.36 3.44 -17.32
C SER A 28 4.70 2.06 -17.27
N GLN A 29 3.44 1.96 -16.85
CA GLN A 29 2.64 0.74 -16.73
C GLN A 29 1.53 0.63 -17.78
N GLU A 30 1.21 1.70 -18.51
CA GLU A 30 0.22 1.67 -19.60
C GLU A 30 0.46 0.55 -20.65
N PRO A 31 1.71 0.20 -21.02
CA PRO A 31 1.96 -0.93 -21.94
C PRO A 31 1.48 -2.30 -21.44
N LEU A 32 1.07 -2.44 -20.16
CA LEU A 32 0.44 -3.67 -19.67
C LEU A 32 -0.93 -3.93 -20.28
N LEU A 33 -1.59 -2.89 -20.80
CA LEU A 33 -2.91 -3.04 -21.42
C LEU A 33 -2.81 -3.68 -22.81
N ASP A 34 -1.65 -3.60 -23.46
CA ASP A 34 -1.43 -4.14 -24.79
C ASP A 34 -1.56 -5.65 -24.79
N GLY A 35 -2.65 -6.17 -25.36
CA GLY A 35 -2.94 -7.60 -25.44
C GLY A 35 -3.03 -8.29 -24.07
N LEU A 36 -3.49 -7.57 -23.04
CA LEU A 36 -3.58 -8.04 -21.66
C LEU A 36 -4.30 -9.39 -21.54
N ASP A 37 -5.47 -9.53 -22.16
CA ASP A 37 -6.30 -10.73 -22.07
C ASP A 37 -5.61 -11.98 -22.64
N ALA A 38 -4.99 -11.85 -23.81
CA ALA A 38 -4.23 -12.92 -24.44
C ALA A 38 -3.03 -13.35 -23.58
N LYS A 39 -2.31 -12.37 -23.00
CA LYS A 39 -1.15 -12.64 -22.14
C LYS A 39 -1.55 -13.28 -20.82
N LEU A 40 -2.62 -12.82 -20.16
CA LEU A 40 -3.13 -13.45 -18.93
C LEU A 40 -3.69 -14.85 -19.20
N THR A 41 -4.30 -15.08 -20.36
CA THR A 41 -4.74 -16.42 -20.79
C THR A 41 -3.54 -17.35 -20.97
N ALA A 42 -2.47 -16.89 -21.61
CA ALA A 42 -1.24 -17.66 -21.77
C ALA A 42 -0.55 -17.97 -20.43
N LEU A 43 -0.58 -17.03 -19.48
CA LEU A 43 -0.07 -17.24 -18.12
C LEU A 43 -0.92 -18.24 -17.33
N ARG A 44 -2.25 -18.19 -17.47
CA ARG A 44 -3.15 -19.17 -16.82
C ARG A 44 -2.92 -20.59 -17.35
N ALA A 45 -2.55 -20.74 -18.62
CA ALA A 45 -2.22 -22.03 -19.22
C ALA A 45 -0.94 -22.67 -18.62
N THR A 46 -0.15 -21.93 -17.85
CA THR A 46 0.99 -22.45 -17.08
C THR A 46 0.62 -22.75 -15.61
N GLU A 47 -0.65 -23.06 -15.34
CA GLU A 47 -1.17 -23.44 -14.01
C GLU A 47 -1.08 -22.34 -12.95
N LEU A 48 -1.02 -21.07 -13.36
CA LEU A 48 -1.11 -19.92 -12.45
C LEU A 48 -2.59 -19.58 -12.20
N GLU A 49 -3.04 -19.72 -10.94
CA GLU A 49 -4.43 -19.46 -10.57
C GLU A 49 -4.59 -18.10 -9.86
N SER A 50 -3.59 -17.70 -9.08
CA SER A 50 -3.66 -16.53 -8.21
C SER A 50 -2.54 -15.50 -8.44
N VAL A 51 -2.73 -14.30 -7.87
CA VAL A 51 -1.67 -13.28 -7.79
C VAL A 51 -0.49 -13.78 -6.95
N ALA A 52 -0.71 -14.63 -5.95
CA ALA A 52 0.36 -15.25 -5.19
C ALA A 52 1.26 -16.12 -6.09
N ASP A 53 0.68 -16.95 -6.95
CA ASP A 53 1.41 -17.81 -7.89
C ASP A 53 2.18 -16.96 -8.89
N LEU A 54 1.53 -15.93 -9.45
CA LEU A 54 2.15 -15.00 -10.38
C LEU A 54 3.34 -14.28 -9.74
N ARG A 55 3.22 -13.79 -8.49
CA ARG A 55 4.33 -13.15 -7.77
C ARG A 55 5.49 -14.11 -7.53
N ALA A 56 5.20 -15.36 -7.20
CA ALA A 56 6.22 -16.39 -7.03
C ALA A 56 6.96 -16.67 -8.34
N ALA A 57 6.22 -16.83 -9.45
CA ALA A 57 6.79 -17.06 -10.77
C ALA A 57 7.62 -15.87 -11.30
N LEU A 58 7.24 -14.63 -10.96
CA LEU A 58 7.98 -13.42 -11.34
C LEU A 58 9.14 -13.05 -10.40
N LYS A 59 9.31 -13.76 -9.27
CA LYS A 59 10.19 -13.35 -8.16
C LYS A 59 11.65 -13.17 -8.57
N SER A 60 12.21 -14.11 -9.33
CA SER A 60 13.63 -14.14 -9.72
C SER A 60 13.81 -14.02 -11.22
N GLN A 61 15.02 -13.71 -11.68
CA GLN A 61 15.35 -13.70 -13.10
C GLN A 61 15.16 -15.10 -13.73
N SER A 62 15.57 -16.15 -13.01
CA SER A 62 15.43 -17.54 -13.45
C SER A 62 13.95 -17.93 -13.61
N SER A 63 13.14 -17.72 -12.57
CA SER A 63 11.71 -18.04 -12.60
C SER A 63 10.95 -17.24 -13.67
N LEU A 64 11.30 -15.97 -13.88
CA LEU A 64 10.72 -15.14 -14.93
C LEU A 64 11.07 -15.66 -16.33
N ALA A 65 12.32 -16.08 -16.56
CA ALA A 65 12.74 -16.66 -17.82
C ALA A 65 12.00 -17.98 -18.11
N SER A 66 11.84 -18.83 -17.10
CA SER A 66 11.05 -20.07 -17.22
C SER A 66 9.58 -19.78 -17.55
N LEU A 67 8.97 -18.80 -16.89
CA LEU A 67 7.59 -18.39 -17.17
C LEU A 67 7.45 -17.83 -18.59
N SER A 68 8.40 -17.02 -19.04
CA SER A 68 8.42 -16.49 -20.42
C SER A 68 8.48 -17.61 -21.44
N ALA A 69 9.37 -18.59 -21.25
CA ALA A 69 9.48 -19.74 -22.14
C ALA A 69 8.21 -20.61 -22.17
N ALA A 70 7.58 -20.82 -21.00
CA ALA A 70 6.38 -21.65 -20.89
C ALA A 70 5.11 -20.97 -21.44
N SER A 71 4.96 -19.67 -21.21
CA SER A 71 3.77 -18.91 -21.61
C SER A 71 3.90 -18.26 -23.00
N GLY A 72 5.11 -18.14 -23.55
CA GLY A 72 5.37 -17.35 -24.75
C GLY A 72 5.24 -15.83 -24.55
N VAL A 73 5.06 -15.36 -23.31
CA VAL A 73 4.96 -13.93 -23.00
C VAL A 73 6.35 -13.32 -22.92
N ASP A 74 6.52 -12.17 -23.56
CA ASP A 74 7.78 -11.44 -23.62
C ASP A 74 8.38 -11.13 -22.22
N PRO A 75 9.69 -11.34 -21.99
CA PRO A 75 10.33 -11.08 -20.71
C PRO A 75 10.22 -9.62 -20.22
N GLU A 76 10.25 -8.62 -21.10
CA GLU A 76 10.10 -7.21 -20.71
C GLU A 76 8.69 -6.93 -20.22
N TYR A 77 7.68 -7.50 -20.89
CA TYR A 77 6.29 -7.45 -20.40
C TYR A 77 6.19 -8.07 -19.00
N LEU A 78 6.79 -9.24 -18.76
CA LEU A 78 6.77 -9.89 -17.45
C LEU A 78 7.50 -9.07 -16.37
N ARG A 79 8.59 -8.38 -16.71
CA ARG A 79 9.27 -7.44 -15.80
C ARG A 79 8.39 -6.23 -15.48
N LEU A 80 7.64 -5.73 -16.46
CA LEU A 80 6.68 -4.66 -16.22
C LEU A 80 5.53 -5.12 -15.32
N LEU A 81 4.98 -6.30 -15.58
CA LEU A 81 3.91 -6.90 -14.79
C LEU A 81 4.36 -7.13 -13.34
N LYS A 82 5.60 -7.62 -13.16
CA LYS A 82 6.22 -7.77 -11.84
C LYS A 82 6.25 -6.45 -11.07
N ARG A 83 6.61 -5.34 -11.73
CA ARG A 83 6.65 -4.02 -11.08
C ARG A 83 5.25 -3.54 -10.69
N ALA A 84 4.26 -3.71 -11.57
CA ALA A 84 2.88 -3.31 -11.29
C ALA A 84 2.28 -4.12 -10.14
N VAL A 85 2.31 -5.45 -10.25
CA VAL A 85 1.78 -6.36 -9.20
C VAL A 85 2.53 -6.18 -7.89
N GLY A 86 3.86 -6.01 -7.93
CA GLY A 86 4.65 -5.72 -6.74
C GLY A 86 4.24 -4.44 -6.02
N GLY A 87 3.77 -3.42 -6.77
CA GLY A 87 3.25 -2.17 -6.21
C GLY A 87 1.98 -2.35 -5.37
N PHE A 88 1.20 -3.41 -5.61
CA PHE A 88 -0.02 -3.70 -4.84
C PHE A 88 0.28 -4.15 -3.41
N PHE A 89 1.54 -4.45 -3.10
CA PHE A 89 2.01 -4.90 -1.78
C PHE A 89 3.11 -3.96 -1.28
N PRO A 90 2.77 -2.75 -0.81
CA PRO A 90 3.77 -1.80 -0.34
C PRO A 90 4.65 -2.39 0.75
N LYS A 91 5.96 -2.19 0.63
CA LYS A 91 6.90 -2.66 1.65
C LYS A 91 6.65 -1.92 2.96
N PRO A 92 6.59 -2.62 4.11
CA PRO A 92 6.57 -1.97 5.41
C PRO A 92 7.74 -1.00 5.53
N ARG A 93 7.49 0.15 6.15
CA ARG A 93 8.50 1.21 6.30
C ARG A 93 9.10 1.14 7.70
N PRO A 94 10.43 1.18 7.85
CA PRO A 94 11.06 1.33 9.16
C PRO A 94 10.46 2.52 9.90
N LEU A 95 10.22 2.39 11.20
CA LEU A 95 9.76 3.53 12.00
C LEU A 95 10.83 4.62 12.12
N SER A 96 12.10 4.29 11.86
CA SER A 96 13.18 5.27 11.71
C SER A 96 13.02 6.21 10.50
N ASP A 97 12.19 5.87 9.51
CA ASP A 97 11.89 6.76 8.37
C ASP A 97 10.92 7.89 8.77
N VAL A 98 10.33 7.81 9.97
CA VAL A 98 9.39 8.79 10.51
C VAL A 98 10.18 9.80 11.36
N ASP A 99 10.94 10.65 10.67
CA ASP A 99 11.95 11.56 11.24
C ASP A 99 11.42 12.69 12.14
N TRP A 100 10.09 12.80 12.28
CA TRP A 100 9.42 13.79 13.14
C TRP A 100 8.86 13.22 14.44
N LEU A 101 9.09 11.94 14.72
CA LEU A 101 8.68 11.33 15.99
C LEU A 101 9.67 11.64 17.10
N ASP A 102 9.15 11.65 18.32
CA ASP A 102 9.97 11.60 19.51
C ASP A 102 10.82 10.31 19.53
N SER A 103 12.13 10.47 19.69
CA SER A 103 13.09 9.37 19.79
C SER A 103 12.75 8.40 20.93
N ASP A 104 12.13 8.86 22.00
CA ASP A 104 11.76 8.04 23.16
C ASP A 104 10.62 7.08 22.83
N ILE A 105 9.66 7.50 22.02
CA ILE A 105 8.57 6.63 21.54
C ILE A 105 9.15 5.56 20.59
N VAL A 106 10.05 5.97 19.69
CA VAL A 106 10.70 5.04 18.75
C VAL A 106 11.54 4.00 19.49
N SER A 107 12.26 4.37 20.55
CA SER A 107 13.03 3.41 21.35
C SER A 107 12.12 2.38 22.01
N ARG A 108 11.03 2.83 22.65
CA ARG A 108 10.06 1.94 23.32
C ARG A 108 9.38 0.97 22.36
N LEU A 109 8.97 1.45 21.18
CA LEU A 109 8.43 0.60 20.12
C LEU A 109 9.45 -0.47 19.70
N LYS A 110 10.71 -0.08 19.51
CA LYS A 110 11.78 -0.99 19.13
C LYS A 110 12.07 -2.04 20.21
N GLU A 111 12.07 -1.65 21.49
CA GLU A 111 12.22 -2.56 22.63
C GLU A 111 11.08 -3.58 22.72
N ALA A 112 9.86 -3.19 22.31
CA ALA A 112 8.71 -4.08 22.15
C ALA A 112 8.74 -4.92 20.85
N GLY A 113 9.81 -4.86 20.06
CA GLY A 113 9.93 -5.58 18.78
C GLY A 113 9.17 -4.93 17.61
N ILE A 114 8.58 -3.75 17.81
CA ILE A 114 7.83 -2.99 16.82
C ILE A 114 8.80 -2.07 16.07
N THR A 115 9.16 -2.44 14.85
CA THR A 115 10.27 -1.77 14.12
C THR A 115 9.85 -1.13 12.80
N ASN A 116 8.66 -1.47 12.30
CA ASN A 116 8.13 -0.97 11.05
C ASN A 116 6.61 -0.80 11.08
N THR A 117 6.07 -0.13 10.06
CA THR A 117 4.63 0.15 9.92
C THR A 117 3.74 -1.09 9.95
N GLN A 118 4.20 -2.24 9.47
CA GLN A 118 3.42 -3.48 9.55
C GLN A 118 3.36 -3.99 10.97
N THR A 119 4.51 -4.14 11.65
CA THR A 119 4.54 -4.62 13.03
C THR A 119 3.74 -3.69 13.97
N LEU A 120 3.72 -2.38 13.70
CA LEU A 120 2.93 -1.43 14.48
C LEU A 120 1.44 -1.57 14.21
N PHE A 121 1.04 -1.68 12.94
CA PHE A 121 -0.35 -1.90 12.55
C PHE A 121 -0.90 -3.21 13.15
N ASP A 122 -0.09 -4.27 13.13
CA ASP A 122 -0.45 -5.58 13.69
C ASP A 122 -0.54 -5.52 15.23
N ALA A 123 0.41 -4.84 15.90
CA ALA A 123 0.38 -4.65 17.35
C ALA A 123 -0.83 -3.81 17.80
N ALA A 124 -1.23 -2.82 17.02
CA ALA A 124 -2.41 -2.00 17.28
C ALA A 124 -3.74 -2.69 16.97
N SER A 125 -3.74 -3.94 16.48
CA SER A 125 -4.96 -4.67 16.07
C SER A 125 -6.03 -4.82 17.16
N ASN A 126 -5.62 -4.79 18.43
CA ASN A 126 -6.50 -4.82 19.60
C ASN A 126 -6.88 -3.43 20.13
N GLY A 127 -6.54 -2.37 19.40
CA GLY A 127 -6.79 -0.98 19.75
C GLY A 127 -5.55 -0.26 20.28
N THR A 128 -5.41 1.01 19.90
CA THR A 128 -4.24 1.84 20.24
C THR A 128 -4.09 2.09 21.74
N GLY A 129 -5.20 2.14 22.51
CA GLY A 129 -5.15 2.39 23.96
C GLY A 129 -4.45 1.28 24.75
N ALA A 130 -4.64 0.02 24.36
CA ALA A 130 -3.94 -1.11 24.98
C ALA A 130 -2.43 -1.02 24.72
N LEU A 131 -2.05 -0.76 23.46
CA LEU A 131 -0.65 -0.60 23.08
C LEU A 131 0.00 0.62 23.76
N ALA A 132 -0.73 1.73 23.92
CA ALA A 132 -0.24 2.92 24.63
C ALA A 132 0.04 2.61 26.10
N THR A 133 -0.84 1.84 26.74
CA THR A 133 -0.70 1.41 28.15
C THR A 133 0.53 0.52 28.30
N ASP A 134 0.70 -0.47 27.43
CA ASP A 134 1.84 -1.40 27.46
C ASP A 134 3.18 -0.69 27.26
N LEU A 135 3.21 0.39 26.46
CA LEU A 135 4.40 1.18 26.17
C LEU A 135 4.60 2.38 27.12
N GLY A 136 3.64 2.66 28.01
CA GLY A 136 3.61 3.87 28.83
C GLY A 136 3.67 5.16 27.99
N ALA A 137 3.09 5.16 26.80
CA ALA A 137 3.14 6.26 25.83
C ALA A 137 1.84 7.08 25.83
N ASP A 138 1.90 8.31 25.30
CA ASP A 138 0.70 9.10 25.06
C ASP A 138 -0.16 8.43 23.98
N ALA A 139 -1.46 8.32 24.25
CA ALA A 139 -2.38 7.63 23.36
C ALA A 139 -2.62 8.36 22.04
N ASN A 140 -2.47 9.69 22.00
CA ASN A 140 -2.65 10.49 20.79
C ASN A 140 -1.43 10.33 19.87
N ASP A 141 -0.22 10.46 20.40
CA ASP A 141 1.02 10.27 19.62
C ASP A 141 1.06 8.88 18.97
N LEU A 142 0.65 7.85 19.72
CA LEU A 142 0.57 6.49 19.20
C LEU A 142 -0.57 6.34 18.17
N SER A 143 -1.69 7.05 18.34
CA SER A 143 -2.81 7.02 17.39
C SER A 143 -2.43 7.58 16.02
N ASP A 144 -1.68 8.68 16.00
CA ASP A 144 -1.14 9.25 14.77
C ASP A 144 -0.20 8.26 14.07
N LEU A 145 0.68 7.62 14.84
CA LEU A 145 1.61 6.61 14.35
C LEU A 145 0.93 5.38 13.74
N VAL A 146 -0.14 4.91 14.37
CA VAL A 146 -0.98 3.83 13.84
C VAL A 146 -1.70 4.27 12.57
N ALA A 147 -2.19 5.51 12.51
CA ALA A 147 -2.80 6.08 11.30
C ALA A 147 -1.79 6.16 10.14
N ILE A 148 -0.57 6.65 10.38
CA ILE A 148 0.52 6.65 9.40
C ILE A 148 0.80 5.23 8.90
N SER A 149 0.83 4.26 9.80
CA SER A 149 1.09 2.85 9.46
C SER A 149 0.01 2.25 8.57
N ASP A 150 -1.26 2.56 8.85
CA ASP A 150 -2.40 2.17 8.04
C ASP A 150 -2.36 2.82 6.64
N LEU A 151 -2.11 4.12 6.56
CA LEU A 151 -1.99 4.85 5.29
C LEU A 151 -0.84 4.34 4.41
N CYS A 152 0.28 3.90 5.01
CA CYS A 152 1.40 3.30 4.28
C CYS A 152 1.07 1.97 3.59
N ARG A 153 -0.10 1.37 3.85
CA ARG A 153 -0.61 0.20 3.12
C ARG A 153 -1.08 0.56 1.70
N ILE A 154 -1.31 1.85 1.43
CA ILE A 154 -1.73 2.32 0.12
C ILE A 154 -0.54 2.39 -0.83
N GLN A 155 -0.77 1.90 -2.04
CA GLN A 155 0.21 1.97 -3.11
C GLN A 155 0.71 3.41 -3.29
N TRP A 156 2.04 3.56 -3.41
CA TRP A 156 2.76 4.83 -3.55
C TRP A 156 2.78 5.76 -2.32
N VAL A 157 2.21 5.36 -1.18
CA VAL A 157 2.28 6.17 0.04
C VAL A 157 3.57 5.91 0.81
N SER A 158 4.35 6.97 1.01
CA SER A 158 5.49 7.02 1.94
C SER A 158 5.05 7.55 3.30
N PRO A 159 5.85 7.42 4.37
CA PRO A 159 5.49 7.98 5.67
C PRO A 159 5.24 9.50 5.59
N LYS A 160 6.06 10.22 4.82
CA LYS A 160 5.91 11.67 4.60
C LYS A 160 4.58 12.02 3.92
N TYR A 161 4.18 11.22 2.93
CA TYR A 161 2.89 11.44 2.28
C TYR A 161 1.70 11.01 3.16
N ALA A 162 1.85 9.92 3.93
CA ALA A 162 0.87 9.54 4.95
C ALA A 162 0.65 10.64 5.98
N ARG A 163 1.70 11.37 6.38
CA ARG A 163 1.58 12.52 7.27
C ARG A 163 0.76 13.65 6.67
N ALA A 164 0.96 13.95 5.39
CA ALA A 164 0.15 14.93 4.67
C ALA A 164 -1.33 14.51 4.60
N LEU A 165 -1.61 13.22 4.37
CA LEU A 165 -2.97 12.67 4.37
C LEU A 165 -3.64 12.75 5.75
N LEU A 166 -2.90 12.42 6.81
CA LEU A 166 -3.39 12.54 8.18
C LEU A 166 -3.72 14.00 8.54
N ALA A 167 -2.82 14.93 8.21
CA ALA A 167 -3.04 16.36 8.40
C ALA A 167 -4.20 16.90 7.54
N ALA A 168 -4.49 16.26 6.40
CA ALA A 168 -5.66 16.54 5.57
C ALA A 168 -6.96 15.91 6.11
N GLY A 169 -6.93 15.25 7.27
CA GLY A 169 -8.10 14.68 7.95
C GLY A 169 -8.37 13.19 7.66
N HIS A 170 -7.45 12.50 6.97
CA HIS A 170 -7.62 11.08 6.61
C HIS A 170 -6.68 10.20 7.41
N ALA A 171 -7.20 9.54 8.46
CA ALA A 171 -6.41 8.73 9.39
C ALA A 171 -6.33 7.22 9.04
N SER A 172 -6.84 6.81 7.88
CA SER A 172 -6.86 5.39 7.47
C SER A 172 -6.99 5.21 5.97
N ALA A 173 -6.60 4.03 5.48
CA ALA A 173 -6.88 3.60 4.10
C ALA A 173 -8.38 3.69 3.75
N VAL A 174 -9.25 3.36 4.70
CA VAL A 174 -10.71 3.43 4.54
C VAL A 174 -11.18 4.87 4.26
N THR A 175 -10.68 5.82 5.03
CA THR A 175 -11.04 7.23 4.86
C THR A 175 -10.53 7.79 3.54
N VAL A 176 -9.40 7.31 3.02
CA VAL A 176 -8.88 7.71 1.70
C VAL A 176 -9.69 7.07 0.57
N ALA A 177 -10.04 5.78 0.68
CA ALA A 177 -10.84 5.06 -0.32
C ALA A 177 -12.23 5.65 -0.56
N ARG A 178 -12.78 6.36 0.43
CA ARG A 178 -14.11 7.00 0.39
C ARG A 178 -14.05 8.50 0.09
N ALA A 179 -12.85 9.06 -0.06
CA ALA A 179 -12.68 10.49 -0.27
C ALA A 179 -13.13 10.90 -1.68
N ASP A 180 -13.67 12.10 -1.79
CA ASP A 180 -13.80 12.80 -3.07
C ASP A 180 -12.41 13.26 -3.53
N PRO A 181 -11.90 12.84 -4.71
CA PRO A 181 -10.54 13.15 -5.13
C PRO A 181 -10.26 14.66 -5.27
N GLU A 182 -11.24 15.43 -5.71
CA GLU A 182 -11.18 16.88 -5.87
C GLU A 182 -11.07 17.58 -4.51
N ALA A 183 -11.87 17.19 -3.53
CA ALA A 183 -11.74 17.69 -2.16
C ALA A 183 -10.41 17.27 -1.52
N LEU A 184 -10.00 16.01 -1.72
CA LEU A 184 -8.79 15.46 -1.11
C LEU A 184 -7.53 16.15 -1.63
N VAL A 185 -7.42 16.43 -2.94
CA VAL A 185 -6.24 17.15 -3.46
C VAL A 185 -6.11 18.55 -2.87
N GLN A 186 -7.23 19.25 -2.66
CA GLN A 186 -7.24 20.57 -2.02
C GLN A 186 -6.88 20.48 -0.53
N ALA A 187 -7.39 19.47 0.17
CA ALA A 187 -7.09 19.25 1.59
C ALA A 187 -5.60 18.92 1.80
N ILE A 188 -5.00 18.06 0.96
CA ILE A 188 -3.57 17.76 0.98
C ILE A 188 -2.75 19.01 0.71
N ALA A 189 -3.10 19.78 -0.33
CA ALA A 189 -2.40 21.01 -0.68
C ALA A 189 -2.43 22.00 0.49
N THR A 190 -3.60 22.19 1.10
CA THR A 190 -3.78 23.08 2.27
C THR A 190 -2.99 22.60 3.48
N ALA A 191 -3.05 21.32 3.82
CA ALA A 191 -2.31 20.75 4.95
C ALA A 191 -0.79 20.82 4.75
N ASN A 192 -0.32 20.76 3.50
CA ASN A 192 1.11 20.81 3.17
C ASN A 192 1.64 22.25 3.00
N GLN A 193 0.76 23.26 2.91
CA GLN A 193 1.16 24.67 2.87
C GLN A 193 1.90 25.05 4.16
N GLY A 194 3.11 25.58 4.02
CA GLY A 194 3.97 25.94 5.16
C GLY A 194 4.68 24.76 5.80
N ALA A 195 3.94 23.70 6.16
CA ALA A 195 4.47 22.54 6.88
C ALA A 195 5.40 21.65 6.04
N LYS A 196 5.21 21.60 4.71
CA LYS A 196 6.08 20.89 3.74
C LYS A 196 6.40 19.44 4.15
N PHE A 197 5.41 18.72 4.67
CA PHE A 197 5.51 17.31 5.03
C PHE A 197 6.01 16.45 3.84
N TYR A 198 5.54 16.80 2.64
CA TYR A 198 5.88 16.13 1.39
C TYR A 198 6.35 17.14 0.34
N GLY A 199 7.47 16.84 -0.32
CA GLY A 199 8.12 17.77 -1.27
C GLY A 199 7.63 17.66 -2.72
N GLY A 200 6.78 16.70 -3.06
CA GLY A 200 6.25 16.54 -4.41
C GLY A 200 4.96 17.32 -4.63
N GLU A 201 4.76 17.80 -5.84
CA GLU A 201 3.44 18.25 -6.30
C GLU A 201 2.55 17.03 -6.53
N VAL A 202 1.36 17.04 -5.95
CA VAL A 202 0.37 15.97 -6.12
C VAL A 202 -0.78 16.53 -6.93
N GLY A 203 -0.95 16.04 -8.16
CA GLY A 203 -2.04 16.45 -9.02
C GLY A 203 -3.33 15.66 -8.75
N LEU A 204 -4.46 16.15 -9.25
CA LEU A 204 -5.75 15.46 -9.15
C LEU A 204 -5.70 14.03 -9.71
N ARG A 205 -4.98 13.81 -10.82
CA ARG A 205 -4.81 12.47 -11.41
C ARG A 205 -4.12 11.51 -10.43
N ASP A 206 -3.09 11.97 -9.71
CA ASP A 206 -2.39 11.16 -8.71
C ASP A 206 -3.28 10.86 -7.51
N VAL A 207 -4.11 11.82 -7.08
CA VAL A 207 -5.09 11.60 -6.01
C VAL A 207 -6.19 10.62 -6.43
N ARG A 208 -6.70 10.70 -7.66
CA ARG A 208 -7.67 9.71 -8.17
C ARG A 208 -7.09 8.30 -8.15
N ARG A 209 -5.84 8.14 -8.59
CA ARG A 209 -5.11 6.87 -8.49
C ARG A 209 -4.94 6.40 -7.06
N LEU A 210 -4.62 7.32 -6.13
CA LEU A 210 -4.49 7.02 -4.70
C LEU A 210 -5.80 6.49 -4.11
N VAL A 211 -6.92 7.18 -4.35
CA VAL A 211 -8.26 6.78 -3.87
C VAL A 211 -8.62 5.40 -4.42
N ALA A 212 -8.41 5.16 -5.71
CA ALA A 212 -8.65 3.86 -6.34
C ALA A 212 -7.76 2.75 -5.72
N ALA A 213 -6.47 3.03 -5.49
CA ALA A 213 -5.56 2.08 -4.86
C ALA A 213 -5.97 1.76 -3.40
N ALA A 214 -6.43 2.76 -2.65
CA ALA A 214 -6.89 2.59 -1.27
C ALA A 214 -8.15 1.70 -1.18
N ALA A 215 -9.02 1.71 -2.20
CA ALA A 215 -10.23 0.89 -2.24
C ALA A 215 -9.94 -0.62 -2.27
N TYR A 216 -8.78 -1.03 -2.79
CA TYR A 216 -8.40 -2.45 -2.81
C TYR A 216 -7.98 -2.97 -1.42
N ILE A 217 -7.52 -2.10 -0.52
CA ILE A 217 -6.95 -2.49 0.78
C ILE A 217 -8.06 -3.08 1.68
N PRO A 218 -7.77 -4.13 2.48
CA PRO A 218 -8.75 -4.64 3.43
C PRO A 218 -9.20 -3.55 4.41
N GLN A 219 -10.51 -3.29 4.42
CA GLN A 219 -11.14 -2.13 5.07
C GLN A 219 -11.43 -2.32 6.57
N THR A 220 -10.92 -3.39 7.20
CA THR A 220 -11.05 -3.60 8.64
C THR A 220 -10.04 -2.74 9.39
N ARG A 221 -10.51 -1.87 10.28
CA ARG A 221 -9.66 -1.11 11.22
C ARG A 221 -9.50 -1.93 12.51
N PRO A 222 -8.36 -1.85 13.20
CA PRO A 222 -8.37 -2.03 14.64
C PRO A 222 -9.36 -1.04 15.26
N GLN A 223 -10.34 -1.53 16.01
CA GLN A 223 -11.32 -0.65 16.65
C GLN A 223 -10.58 0.22 17.69
N PRO A 224 -10.82 1.54 17.76
CA PRO A 224 -10.48 2.25 18.98
C PRO A 224 -11.25 1.57 20.12
N GLY A 225 -10.52 1.05 21.11
CA GLY A 225 -11.14 0.52 22.31
C GLY A 225 -12.02 1.59 22.99
N PRO A 226 -13.00 1.18 23.80
CA PRO A 226 -13.84 2.09 24.58
C PRO A 226 -13.02 2.99 25.50
#